data_AF-A0A9W4X3E5-F1
#
_entry.id   AF-A0A9W4X3E5-F1
#
_cell.length_a   1.000
_cell.length_b   1.000
_cell.length_c   1.000
_cell.angle_alpha   90.00
_cell.angle_beta   90.00
_cell.angle_gamma   90.00
#
_symmetry.space_group_name_H-M   'P 1'
#
loop_
_entity.id
_entity.type
_entity.pdbx_description
1 polymer ?
#
loop_
_entity_poly.entity_id
_entity_poly.type
_entity_poly.pdbx_seq_one_letter_code
_entity_poly.pdbx_strand_id
1 'polypeptide(L)'
;MDCFENEKQSTLDNYVKRQSQEIQAKKTQAVMEWIILDMQAFKVVEGEAFNKMVSILDPQYQIPSDEIAKKIYNILVEFGLETKTLGITTDNGGNMIRGANILKSKISNNFIHYRCVAH
;
A
#
# COMPACT_ATOMS: atom_id res chain seq x y z
N MET A 1 38.74 25.20 23.91
CA MET A 1 39.12 25.20 22.47
C MET A 1 38.21 24.17 21.87
N ASP A 2 36.97 24.59 21.63
CA ASP A 2 35.88 23.64 21.41
C ASP A 2 35.88 23.28 19.94
N CYS A 3 36.14 22.00 19.68
CA CYS A 3 36.05 21.43 18.36
C CYS A 3 34.60 21.51 17.90
N PHE A 4 34.32 22.35 16.91
CA PHE A 4 33.10 22.28 16.14
C PHE A 4 32.97 20.86 15.57
N GLU A 5 31.99 20.11 16.06
CA GLU A 5 31.55 18.89 15.40
C GLU A 5 31.07 19.30 14.01
N ASN A 6 31.84 18.92 12.98
CA ASN A 6 31.47 19.14 11.60
C ASN A 6 30.20 18.33 11.31
N GLU A 7 29.04 19.00 11.38
CA GLU A 7 27.82 18.50 10.74
C GLU A 7 28.14 18.32 9.25
N LYS A 8 28.31 17.07 8.83
CA LYS A 8 28.67 16.74 7.45
C LYS A 8 27.56 17.24 6.53
N GLN A 9 27.84 18.29 5.77
CA GLN A 9 26.94 18.82 4.77
C GLN A 9 26.59 17.72 3.75
N SER A 10 25.33 17.28 3.74
CA SER A 10 24.86 16.31 2.75
C SER A 10 24.94 16.94 1.36
N THR A 11 25.57 16.27 0.42
CA THR A 11 25.71 16.74 -0.98
C THR A 11 24.35 17.02 -1.62
N LEU A 12 24.31 17.89 -2.64
CA LEU A 12 23.09 18.22 -3.41
C LEU A 12 22.36 16.95 -3.89
N ASP A 13 23.10 15.91 -4.27
CA ASP A 13 22.55 14.62 -4.70
C ASP A 13 21.67 13.96 -3.62
N ASN A 14 22.09 14.03 -2.35
CA ASN A 14 21.32 13.48 -1.24
C ASN A 14 20.04 14.29 -0.99
N TYR A 15 20.11 15.62 -1.13
CA TYR A 15 18.93 16.48 -1.01
C TYR A 15 17.90 16.18 -2.11
N VAL A 16 18.36 16.13 -3.36
CA VAL A 16 17.52 15.81 -4.53
C VAL A 16 16.90 14.43 -4.37
N LYS A 17 17.69 13.42 -3.99
CA LYS A 17 17.19 12.05 -3.77
C LYS A 17 16.12 11.99 -2.69
N ARG A 18 16.33 12.67 -1.56
CA ARG A 18 15.34 12.75 -0.47
C ARG A 18 14.05 13.40 -0.93
N GLN A 19 14.15 14.51 -1.66
CA GLN A 19 12.98 15.21 -2.20
C GLN A 19 12.20 14.32 -3.19
N SER A 20 12.89 13.58 -4.05
CA SER A 20 12.26 12.60 -4.96
C SER A 20 11.53 11.50 -4.18
N GLN A 21 12.11 10.99 -3.09
CA GLN A 21 11.47 10.00 -2.22
C GLN A 21 10.24 10.55 -1.51
N GLU A 22 10.31 11.79 -1.00
CA GLU A 22 9.17 12.46 -0.36
C GLU A 22 8.01 12.69 -1.35
N ILE A 23 8.32 13.10 -2.59
CA ILE A 23 7.33 13.26 -3.66
C ILE A 23 6.68 11.90 -3.99
N GLN A 24 7.49 10.86 -4.12
CA GLN A 24 7.00 9.50 -4.38
C GLN A 24 6.07 9.01 -3.27
N ALA A 25 6.44 9.22 -2.00
CA ALA A 25 5.64 8.85 -0.85
C ALA A 25 4.28 9.56 -0.82
N LYS A 26 4.23 10.86 -1.16
CA LYS A 26 2.98 11.62 -1.25
C LYS A 26 2.05 11.08 -2.35
N LYS A 27 2.59 10.74 -3.52
CA LYS A 27 1.82 10.11 -4.60
C LYS A 27 1.28 8.75 -4.18
N THR A 28 2.11 7.92 -3.54
CA THR A 28 1.70 6.63 -2.97
C THR A 28 0.59 6.81 -1.94
N GLN A 29 0.70 7.79 -1.06
CA GLN A 29 -0.33 8.09 -0.07
C GLN A 29 -1.67 8.46 -0.73
N ALA A 30 -1.65 9.32 -1.75
CA ALA A 30 -2.87 9.70 -2.48
C ALA A 30 -3.52 8.50 -3.18
N VAL A 31 -2.74 7.60 -3.80
CA VAL A 31 -3.26 6.37 -4.42
C VAL A 31 -3.86 5.44 -3.35
N MET A 32 -3.23 5.33 -2.19
CA MET A 32 -3.75 4.53 -1.07
C MET A 32 -5.06 5.10 -0.53
N GLU A 33 -5.12 6.41 -0.32
CA GLU A 33 -6.33 7.10 0.12
C GLU A 33 -7.46 6.91 -0.89
N TRP A 34 -7.20 7.06 -2.18
CA TRP A 34 -8.17 6.76 -3.24
C TRP A 34 -8.67 5.31 -3.18
N ILE A 35 -7.76 4.33 -3.03
CA ILE A 35 -8.14 2.91 -2.92
C ILE A 35 -9.05 2.68 -1.70
N ILE A 36 -8.74 3.30 -0.57
CA ILE A 36 -9.49 3.12 0.68
C ILE A 36 -10.84 3.84 0.63
N LEU A 37 -10.84 5.13 0.26
CA LEU A 37 -12.03 5.98 0.26
C LEU A 37 -13.04 5.55 -0.80
N ASP A 38 -12.57 5.13 -1.97
CA ASP A 38 -13.43 4.63 -3.06
C ASP A 38 -13.58 3.11 -3.07
N MET A 39 -13.18 2.43 -1.98
CA MET A 39 -13.28 0.98 -1.78
C MET A 39 -12.79 0.16 -2.99
N GLN A 40 -11.72 0.60 -3.64
CA GLN A 40 -11.16 -0.12 -4.78
C GLN A 40 -10.46 -1.39 -4.30
N ALA A 41 -10.46 -2.43 -5.14
CA ALA A 41 -9.62 -3.58 -4.82
C ALA A 41 -8.15 -3.18 -4.85
N PHE A 42 -7.40 -3.62 -3.85
CA PHE A 42 -5.94 -3.43 -3.80
C PHE A 42 -5.20 -3.96 -5.04
N LYS A 43 -5.75 -4.94 -5.76
CA LYS A 43 -5.18 -5.45 -7.02
C LYS A 43 -5.27 -4.46 -8.19
N VAL A 44 -6.02 -3.36 -8.06
CA VAL A 44 -6.16 -2.36 -9.13
C VAL A 44 -4.81 -1.81 -9.58
N VAL A 45 -3.84 -1.71 -8.67
CA VAL A 45 -2.48 -1.22 -8.96
C VAL A 45 -1.63 -2.19 -9.80
N GLU A 46 -2.08 -3.43 -9.96
CA GLU A 46 -1.44 -4.41 -10.86
C GLU A 46 -2.12 -4.43 -12.23
N GLY A 47 -3.25 -3.74 -12.40
CA GLY A 47 -4.04 -3.75 -13.62
C GLY A 47 -3.37 -2.97 -14.74
N GLU A 48 -3.27 -3.56 -15.93
CA GLU A 48 -2.66 -2.93 -17.11
C GLU A 48 -3.29 -1.57 -17.47
N ALA A 49 -4.62 -1.46 -17.37
CA ALA A 49 -5.33 -0.22 -17.64
C ALA A 49 -4.97 0.89 -16.64
N PHE A 50 -4.87 0.57 -15.35
CA PHE A 50 -4.45 1.51 -14.31
C PHE A 50 -2.99 1.92 -14.51
N ASN A 51 -2.11 0.95 -14.76
CA ASN A 51 -0.70 1.20 -15.02
C ASN A 51 -0.51 2.12 -16.24
N LYS A 52 -1.26 1.87 -17.32
CA LYS A 52 -1.25 2.72 -18.50
C LYS A 52 -1.73 4.14 -18.18
N MET A 53 -2.85 4.29 -17.49
CA MET A 53 -3.38 5.60 -17.08
C MET A 53 -2.36 6.38 -16.25
N VAL A 54 -1.80 5.74 -15.22
CA VAL A 54 -0.80 6.36 -14.34
C VAL A 54 0.47 6.70 -15.10
N SER A 55 0.94 5.85 -16.02
CA SER A 55 2.12 6.16 -16.85
C SER A 55 1.93 7.37 -17.76
N ILE A 56 0.69 7.65 -18.18
CA ILE A 56 0.34 8.84 -18.99
C ILE A 56 0.28 10.08 -18.10
N LEU A 57 -0.31 9.98 -16.92
CA LEU A 57 -0.46 11.09 -15.97
C LEU A 57 0.87 11.48 -15.32
N ASP A 58 1.67 10.48 -14.96
CA ASP A 58 2.93 10.66 -14.27
C ASP A 58 3.91 9.50 -14.59
N PRO A 59 4.72 9.65 -15.65
CA PRO A 59 5.66 8.60 -16.07
C PRO A 59 6.75 8.28 -15.04
N GLN A 60 7.02 9.19 -14.10
CA GLN A 60 8.09 9.03 -13.11
C GLN A 60 7.62 8.31 -11.85
N TYR A 61 6.31 8.21 -11.64
CA TYR A 61 5.74 7.54 -10.49
C TYR A 61 5.88 6.03 -10.58
N GLN A 62 6.61 5.46 -9.63
CA GLN A 62 6.72 4.02 -9.44
C GLN A 62 5.51 3.49 -8.66
N ILE A 63 4.65 2.74 -9.34
CA ILE A 63 3.45 2.17 -8.73
C ILE A 63 3.86 1.14 -7.67
N PRO A 64 3.38 1.24 -6.43
CA PRO A 64 3.77 0.36 -5.35
C PRO A 64 3.00 -0.97 -5.43
N SER A 65 3.20 -1.76 -6.48
CA SER A 65 2.47 -3.03 -6.69
C SER A 65 2.59 -3.97 -5.49
N ASP A 66 3.79 -4.03 -4.89
CA ASP A 66 4.09 -4.94 -3.78
C ASP A 66 3.95 -4.28 -2.40
N GLU A 67 4.06 -2.95 -2.31
CA GLU A 67 4.06 -2.29 -1.00
C GLU A 67 2.68 -2.21 -0.37
N ILE A 68 1.60 -2.28 -1.16
CA ILE A 68 0.24 -2.23 -0.63
C ILE A 68 -0.08 -3.51 0.15
N ALA A 69 0.25 -4.67 -0.42
CA ALA A 69 0.09 -5.95 0.28
C ALA A 69 1.00 -6.02 1.51
N LYS A 70 2.22 -5.47 1.43
CA LYS A 70 3.12 -5.35 2.59
C LYS A 70 2.56 -4.41 3.66
N LYS A 71 1.95 -3.28 3.28
CA LYS A 71 1.31 -2.35 4.23
C LYS A 71 0.13 -2.99 4.94
N ILE A 72 -0.74 -3.69 4.22
CA ILE A 72 -1.86 -4.42 4.85
C ILE A 72 -1.32 -5.48 5.82
N TYR A 73 -0.29 -6.23 5.42
CA TYR A 73 0.35 -7.19 6.30
C TYR A 73 0.98 -6.52 7.55
N ASN A 74 1.69 -5.40 7.37
CA ASN A 74 2.29 -4.66 8.47
C ASN A 74 1.25 -4.12 9.44
N ILE A 75 0.12 -3.63 8.94
CA ILE A 75 -1.03 -3.22 9.76
C ILE A 75 -1.53 -4.41 10.59
N LEU A 76 -1.69 -5.59 9.98
CA LEU A 76 -2.14 -6.79 10.70
C LEU A 76 -1.14 -7.23 11.79
N VAL A 77 0.16 -7.10 11.54
CA VAL A 77 1.21 -7.37 12.52
C VAL A 77 1.22 -6.32 13.63
N GLU A 78 1.07 -5.04 13.30
CA GLU A 78 1.02 -3.93 14.26
C GLU A 78 -0.15 -4.10 15.24
N PHE A 79 -1.30 -4.55 14.74
CA PHE A 79 -2.47 -4.85 15.57
C PHE A 79 -2.37 -6.20 16.31
N GLY A 80 -1.28 -6.96 16.15
CA GLY A 80 -1.11 -8.28 16.76
C GLY A 80 -2.19 -9.27 16.33
N LEU A 81 -2.59 -9.20 15.05
CA LEU A 81 -3.66 -9.99 14.44
C LEU A 81 -3.13 -11.08 13.50
N GLU A 82 -1.81 -11.14 13.27
CA GLU A 82 -1.16 -12.08 12.36
C GLU A 82 -1.28 -13.54 12.80
N THR A 83 -1.42 -13.77 14.11
CA THR A 83 -1.59 -15.10 14.72
C THR A 83 -3.02 -15.41 15.15
N LYS A 84 -3.94 -14.44 15.03
CA LYS A 84 -5.33 -14.59 15.48
C LYS A 84 -6.22 -15.04 14.33
N THR A 85 -7.29 -15.75 14.67
CA THR A 85 -8.34 -16.09 13.70
C THR A 85 -8.97 -14.80 13.18
N LEU A 86 -8.60 -14.43 11.97
CA LEU A 86 -8.99 -13.18 11.34
C LEU A 86 -10.21 -13.42 10.43
N GLY A 87 -11.32 -12.78 10.78
CA GLY A 87 -12.51 -12.69 9.94
C GLY A 87 -12.54 -11.32 9.26
N ILE A 88 -12.54 -11.27 7.93
CA ILE A 88 -12.75 -10.03 7.18
C ILE A 88 -14.14 -10.05 6.58
N THR A 89 -14.91 -8.99 6.82
CA THR A 89 -16.19 -8.73 6.14
C THR A 89 -15.94 -7.67 5.07
N THR A 90 -15.99 -8.05 3.80
CA THR A 90 -15.91 -7.08 2.69
C THR A 90 -17.23 -7.01 1.94
N ASP A 91 -17.44 -5.95 1.18
CA ASP A 91 -18.55 -5.89 0.22
C ASP A 91 -18.57 -7.10 -0.76
N ASN A 92 -19.68 -7.21 -1.49
CA ASN A 92 -19.92 -8.30 -2.43
C ASN A 92 -19.38 -8.02 -3.85
N GLY A 93 -18.62 -6.95 -4.04
CA GLY A 93 -17.99 -6.63 -5.31
C GLY A 93 -17.00 -7.72 -5.71
N GLY A 94 -17.00 -8.11 -6.99
CA GLY A 94 -16.10 -9.14 -7.52
C GLY A 94 -14.61 -8.88 -7.21
N ASN A 95 -14.26 -7.60 -7.16
CA ASN A 95 -12.96 -7.08 -6.80
C ASN A 95 -12.57 -7.40 -5.32
N MET A 96 -13.50 -7.22 -4.38
CA MET A 96 -13.28 -7.48 -2.95
C MET A 96 -13.23 -8.97 -2.62
N ILE A 97 -14.05 -9.78 -3.30
CA ILE A 97 -13.99 -11.25 -3.21
C ILE A 97 -12.62 -11.77 -3.61
N ARG A 98 -12.05 -11.23 -4.69
CA ARG A 98 -10.72 -11.64 -5.16
C ARG A 98 -9.61 -11.20 -4.20
N GLY A 99 -9.72 -10.00 -3.63
CA GLY A 99 -8.79 -9.51 -2.60
C GLY A 99 -8.77 -10.40 -1.36
N ALA A 100 -9.95 -10.78 -0.85
CA ALA A 100 -10.07 -11.68 0.30
C ALA A 100 -9.45 -13.07 0.03
N ASN A 101 -9.58 -13.60 -1.18
CA ASN A 101 -8.95 -14.88 -1.57
C ASN A 101 -7.41 -14.82 -1.57
N ILE A 102 -6.81 -13.69 -1.95
CA ILE A 102 -5.36 -13.49 -1.91
C ILE A 102 -4.87 -13.35 -0.47
N LEU A 103 -5.64 -12.68 0.39
CA LEU A 103 -5.33 -12.58 1.82
C LEU A 103 -5.40 -13.96 2.50
N LYS A 104 -6.38 -14.79 2.13
CA LYS A 104 -6.52 -16.17 2.61
C LYS A 104 -5.29 -17.02 2.32
N SER A 105 -4.63 -16.84 1.17
CA SER A 105 -3.42 -17.60 0.85
C SER A 105 -2.17 -17.14 1.62
N LYS A 106 -2.19 -15.93 2.21
CA LYS A 106 -1.04 -15.34 2.93
C LYS A 106 -1.12 -15.42 4.46
N ILE A 107 -2.31 -15.44 5.06
CA ILE A 107 -2.50 -15.22 6.52
C ILE A 107 -2.87 -16.51 7.29
N SER A 108 -2.73 -17.69 6.68
CA SER A 108 -3.05 -19.05 7.22
C SER A 108 -4.43 -19.60 6.87
N ASN A 109 -4.59 -20.91 7.03
CA ASN A 109 -5.79 -21.69 6.69
C ASN A 109 -7.05 -21.32 7.50
N ASN A 110 -6.92 -20.57 8.62
CA ASN A 110 -8.03 -20.20 9.50
C ASN A 110 -8.69 -18.85 9.16
N PHE A 111 -8.34 -18.24 8.02
CA PHE A 111 -8.95 -17.00 7.55
C PHE A 111 -10.38 -17.24 7.03
N ILE A 112 -11.35 -16.50 7.57
CA ILE A 112 -12.76 -16.56 7.18
C ILE A 112 -13.13 -15.25 6.48
N HIS A 113 -13.63 -15.36 5.24
CA HIS A 113 -14.20 -14.24 4.51
C HIS A 113 -15.72 -14.24 4.68
N TYR A 114 -16.26 -13.20 5.30
CA TYR A 114 -17.69 -12.94 5.36
C TYR A 114 -18.05 -11.97 4.23
N ARG A 115 -19.05 -12.33 3.43
CA ARG A 115 -19.62 -11.38 2.46
C ARG A 115 -20.52 -10.41 3.22
N CYS A 116 -20.38 -9.12 2.96
CA CYS A 116 -21.26 -8.12 3.52
C CYS A 116 -22.69 -8.39 3.02
N VAL A 117 -23.62 -8.56 3.98
CA VAL A 117 -25.06 -8.68 3.74
C VAL A 117 -25.70 -7.34 4.13
N ALA A 118 -25.37 -6.29 3.39
CA ALA A 118 -26.11 -5.03 3.45
C ALA A 118 -27.05 -5.02 2.24
N HIS A 119 -28.36 -4.94 2.51
CA HIS A 119 -29.41 -4.74 1.50
C HIS A 119 -29.48 -3.26 1.12
#